data_AF-A0A497BV23-F1
#
_entry.id   AF-A0A497BV23-F1
#
_cell.length_a   1.000
_cell.length_b   1.000
_cell.length_c   1.000
_cell.angle_alpha   90.00
_cell.angle_beta   90.00
_cell.angle_gamma   90.00
#
_symmetry.space_group_name_H-M   'P 1'
#
loop_
_entity.id
_entity.type
_entity.pdbx_description
1 polymer ?
#
loop_
_entity_poly.entity_id
_entity_poly.type
_entity_poly.pdbx_seq_one_letter_code
_entity_poly.pdbx_strand_id
1 'polypeptide(L)'
;MGKTILCHCEDVDVEEVYSAHKQGFGDLETLRRYTGVGTGKCQGKCCIVQTLRVLASIESERSGGDSEHAKPSLTGDPGRLHLPTARPPVLPMRVDDIIEARKENE
;
A
#
# COMPACT_ATOMS: atom_id res chain seq x y z
N MET A 1 22.70 5.46 -5.23
CA MET A 1 21.28 5.83 -5.29
C MET A 1 20.65 5.43 -3.96
N GLY A 2 19.90 6.32 -3.30
CA GLY A 2 19.19 5.97 -2.06
C GLY A 2 17.97 5.09 -2.36
N LYS A 3 17.55 4.26 -1.40
CA LYS A 3 16.28 3.53 -1.48
C LYS A 3 15.11 4.51 -1.39
N THR A 4 14.11 4.35 -2.26
CA THR A 4 12.86 5.11 -2.16
C THR A 4 11.89 4.33 -1.30
N ILE A 5 11.68 4.79 -0.07
CA ILE A 5 10.73 4.18 0.86
C ILE A 5 9.30 4.54 0.45
N LEU A 6 8.46 3.52 0.29
CA LEU A 6 7.06 3.67 -0.05
C LEU A 6 6.18 3.63 1.21
N CYS A 7 6.49 2.75 2.17
CA CYS A 7 5.80 2.66 3.45
C CYS A 7 6.76 2.81 4.62
N HIS A 8 6.73 3.96 5.27
CA HIS A 8 7.55 4.21 6.46
C HIS A 8 7.17 3.37 7.69
N CYS A 9 5.94 2.84 7.76
CA CYS A 9 5.51 2.06 8.93
C CYS A 9 6.05 0.63 8.92
N GLU A 10 6.11 0.03 7.73
CA GLU A 10 6.50 -1.37 7.53
C GLU A 10 7.87 -1.48 6.83
N ASP A 11 8.56 -0.35 6.67
CA ASP A 11 9.86 -0.22 5.98
C ASP A 11 9.89 -0.82 4.55
N VAL A 12 8.79 -0.68 3.82
CA VAL A 12 8.66 -1.22 2.46
C VAL A 12 9.18 -0.23 1.43
N ASP A 13 10.09 -0.68 0.57
CA ASP A 13 10.64 0.12 -0.54
C ASP A 13 9.96 -0.16 -1.90
N VAL A 14 10.20 0.72 -2.87
CA VAL A 14 9.57 0.62 -4.21
C VAL A 14 10.02 -0.64 -4.97
N GLU A 15 11.26 -1.09 -4.76
CA GLU A 15 11.80 -2.28 -5.43
C GLU A 15 11.15 -3.55 -4.88
N GLU A 16 10.85 -3.59 -3.58
CA GLU A 16 10.10 -4.70 -2.98
C GLU A 16 8.71 -4.85 -3.61
N VAL A 17 7.97 -3.75 -3.83
CA VAL A 17 6.68 -3.79 -4.52
C VAL A 17 6.81 -4.29 -5.96
N TYR A 18 7.81 -3.79 -6.68
CA TYR A 18 8.08 -4.22 -8.05
C TYR A 18 8.43 -5.72 -8.12
N SER A 19 9.26 -6.19 -7.19
CA SER A 19 9.65 -7.61 -7.08
C SER A 19 8.47 -8.51 -6.73
N ALA A 20 7.57 -8.05 -5.84
CA ALA A 20 6.36 -8.77 -5.47
C ALA A 20 5.39 -8.86 -6.67
N HIS A 21 5.22 -7.77 -7.42
CA HIS A 21 4.43 -7.79 -8.65
C HIS A 21 4.98 -8.79 -9.68
N LYS A 22 6.31 -8.86 -9.87
CA LYS A 22 6.96 -9.86 -10.74
C LYS A 22 6.72 -11.30 -10.29
N GLN A 23 6.55 -11.54 -8.98
CA GLN A 23 6.21 -12.84 -8.43
C GLN A 23 4.73 -13.22 -8.60
N GLY A 24 3.89 -12.31 -9.11
CA GLY A 24 2.48 -12.54 -9.38
C GLY A 24 1.52 -11.84 -8.41
N PHE A 25 2.02 -11.04 -7.46
CA PHE A 25 1.20 -10.23 -6.56
C PHE A 25 0.79 -8.91 -7.24
N GLY A 26 -0.06 -9.02 -8.26
CA GLY A 26 -0.41 -7.93 -9.16
C GLY A 26 -1.43 -6.93 -8.61
N ASP A 27 -2.27 -7.36 -7.66
CA ASP A 27 -3.28 -6.52 -7.03
C ASP A 27 -2.83 -6.01 -5.64
N LEU A 28 -3.43 -4.91 -5.20
CA LEU A 28 -3.07 -4.28 -3.93
C LEU A 28 -3.32 -5.18 -2.71
N GLU A 29 -4.29 -6.08 -2.78
CA GLU A 29 -4.76 -6.87 -1.64
C GLU A 29 -3.88 -8.13 -1.44
N THR A 30 -3.38 -8.73 -2.53
CA THR A 30 -2.32 -9.75 -2.47
C THR A 30 -0.97 -9.13 -2.13
N LEU A 31 -0.63 -7.98 -2.71
CA LEU A 31 0.59 -7.23 -2.40
C LEU A 31 0.65 -6.86 -0.91
N ARG A 32 -0.43 -6.30 -0.36
CA ARG A 32 -0.55 -5.96 1.06
C ARG A 32 -0.33 -7.16 1.99
N ARG A 33 -0.83 -8.35 1.63
CA ARG A 33 -0.60 -9.58 2.41
C ARG A 33 0.84 -10.06 2.33
N TYR A 34 1.49 -9.86 1.18
CA TYR A 34 2.85 -10.32 0.94
C TYR A 34 3.90 -9.40 1.57
N THR A 35 3.81 -8.09 1.32
CA THR A 35 4.81 -7.10 1.78
C THR A 35 4.45 -6.42 3.09
N GLY A 36 3.19 -6.49 3.53
CA GLY A 36 2.68 -5.69 4.65
C GLY A 36 2.33 -4.24 4.27
N VAL A 37 2.50 -3.81 3.02
CA VAL A 37 2.22 -2.41 2.67
C VAL A 37 0.81 -1.96 3.06
N GLY A 38 0.72 -0.90 3.87
CA GLY A 38 -0.55 -0.35 4.33
C GLY A 38 -1.18 -1.02 5.56
N THR A 39 -0.48 -1.94 6.24
CA THR A 39 -0.95 -2.55 7.50
C THR A 39 -0.49 -1.82 8.76
N GLY A 40 0.48 -0.91 8.66
CA GLY A 40 1.04 -0.22 9.82
C GLY A 40 0.08 0.74 10.53
N LYS A 41 0.57 1.44 11.56
CA LYS A 41 -0.24 2.34 12.41
C LYS A 41 -1.02 3.42 11.64
N CYS A 42 -0.54 3.84 10.48
CA CYS A 42 -1.24 4.80 9.62
C CYS A 42 -2.41 4.18 8.85
N GLN A 43 -2.53 2.84 8.81
CA GLN A 43 -3.51 2.07 8.04
C GLN A 43 -3.52 2.46 6.56
N GLY A 44 -2.33 2.64 5.98
CA GLY A 44 -2.15 2.88 4.55
C GLY A 44 -2.48 4.29 4.05
N LYS A 45 -2.84 5.24 4.93
CA LYS A 45 -3.15 6.64 4.56
C LYS A 45 -2.04 7.33 3.76
N CYS A 46 -0.78 7.00 4.02
CA CYS A 46 0.37 7.62 3.34
C CYS A 46 0.82 6.84 2.10
N CYS A 47 0.66 5.51 2.09
CA CYS A 47 1.33 4.65 1.11
C CYS A 47 0.40 3.97 0.11
N ILE A 48 -0.90 3.78 0.39
CA ILE A 48 -1.82 3.05 -0.51
C ILE A 48 -1.87 3.69 -1.89
N VAL A 49 -2.09 5.00 -1.96
CA VAL A 49 -2.20 5.71 -3.25
C VAL A 49 -0.88 5.68 -4.01
N GLN A 50 0.26 5.79 -3.32
CA GLN A 50 1.58 5.69 -3.96
C GLN A 50 1.83 4.26 -4.47
N THR A 51 1.42 3.25 -3.71
CA THR A 51 1.50 1.84 -4.13
C THR A 51 0.67 1.58 -5.38
N LEU A 52 -0.55 2.12 -5.44
CA LEU A 52 -1.40 2.03 -6.63
C LEU A 52 -0.77 2.73 -7.85
N ARG A 53 -0.11 3.87 -7.66
CA ARG A 53 0.62 4.55 -8.74
C ARG A 53 1.78 3.71 -9.28
N VAL A 54 2.51 3.02 -8.39
CA VAL A 54 3.56 2.08 -8.80
C VAL A 54 2.96 0.92 -9.59
N LEU A 55 1.93 0.26 -9.07
CA LEU A 55 1.26 -0.84 -9.76
C LEU A 55 0.72 -0.43 -11.14
N ALA A 56 0.02 0.71 -11.22
CA ALA A 56 -0.50 1.23 -12.48
C ALA A 56 0.61 1.58 -13.49
N SER A 57 1.79 2.04 -13.01
CA SER A 57 2.93 2.29 -13.89
C SER A 57 3.44 1.00 -14.53
N ILE A 58 3.55 -0.08 -13.74
CA ILE A 58 4.02 -1.39 -14.20
C ILE A 58 3.06 -2.01 -15.23
N GLU A 59 1.75 -1.88 -14.99
CA GLU A 59 0.73 -2.37 -15.93
C GLU A 59 0.71 -1.58 -17.25
N SER A 60 0.97 -0.27 -17.20
CA SER A 60 1.00 0.59 -18.39
C SER A 60 2.18 0.27 -19.30
N GLU A 61 3.34 -0.09 -18.74
CA GLU A 61 4.55 -0.44 -19.49
C GLU A 61 4.43 -1.82 -20.17
N ARG A 62 3.66 -2.75 -19.61
CA ARG A 62 3.35 -4.04 -20.26
C ARG A 62 2.58 -3.89 -21.57
N SER A 63 1.80 -2.81 -21.73
CA SER A 63 0.96 -2.60 -22.91
C SER A 63 1.71 -1.92 -24.07
N GLY A 64 2.97 -1.48 -23.88
CA GLY A 64 3.71 -0.72 -24.89
C GLY A 64 5.23 -0.84 -24.79
N GLY A 65 5.78 -1.99 -25.19
CA GLY A 65 7.19 -2.11 -25.63
C GLY A 65 8.27 -2.27 -24.54
N ASP A 66 9.13 -3.28 -24.73
CA ASP A 66 10.45 -3.52 -24.14
C ASP A 66 10.55 -3.68 -22.60
N SER A 67 10.10 -4.85 -22.14
CA SER A 67 9.99 -5.34 -20.75
C SER A 67 11.28 -5.39 -19.90
N GLU A 68 12.45 -5.00 -20.40
CA GLU A 68 13.72 -5.27 -19.70
C GLU A 68 14.24 -4.09 -18.86
N HIS A 69 13.74 -2.87 -19.05
CA HIS A 69 14.22 -1.66 -18.35
C HIS A 69 13.11 -0.76 -17.76
N ALA A 70 11.93 -1.34 -17.54
CA ALA A 70 10.81 -0.75 -16.81
C ALA A 70 11.27 -0.22 -15.43
N LYS A 71 11.37 1.11 -15.28
CA LYS A 71 11.75 1.73 -14.00
C LYS A 71 10.47 1.94 -13.19
N PRO A 72 10.40 1.50 -11.92
CA PRO A 72 9.21 1.71 -11.13
C PRO A 72 8.94 3.22 -11.00
N SER A 73 7.78 3.66 -11.48
CA SER A 73 7.40 5.07 -11.50
C SER A 73 6.26 5.35 -10.53
N LEU A 74 6.24 6.55 -9.95
CA LEU A 74 5.18 7.03 -9.06
C LEU A 74 4.07 7.79 -9.83
N THR A 75 4.04 7.70 -11.16
CA THR A 75 3.15 8.50 -12.02
C THR A 75 1.99 7.72 -12.62
N GLY A 76 1.83 6.42 -12.33
CA GLY A 76 0.70 5.64 -12.83
C GLY A 76 -0.64 6.18 -12.33
N ASP A 77 -1.71 6.02 -13.10
CA ASP A 77 -3.05 6.44 -12.71
C ASP A 77 -3.66 5.46 -11.69
N PRO A 78 -3.83 5.84 -10.41
CA PRO A 78 -4.33 4.94 -9.38
C PRO A 78 -5.83 4.64 -9.52
N GLY A 79 -6.59 5.43 -10.29
CA GLY A 79 -8.04 5.26 -10.45
C GLY A 79 -8.44 3.98 -11.19
N ARG A 80 -7.48 3.29 -11.79
CA ARG A 80 -7.68 2.03 -12.52
C ARG A 80 -7.70 0.79 -11.62
N LEU A 81 -7.30 0.94 -10.36
CA LEU A 81 -7.12 -0.16 -9.40
C LEU A 81 -8.09 -0.01 -8.22
N HIS A 82 -8.46 -1.14 -7.61
CA HIS A 82 -9.39 -1.16 -6.49
C HIS A 82 -8.73 -0.70 -5.18
N LEU A 83 -9.40 0.21 -4.47
CA LEU A 83 -8.98 0.68 -3.14
C LEU A 83 -9.48 -0.28 -2.05
N PRO A 84 -8.65 -0.62 -1.05
CA PRO A 84 -9.05 -1.47 0.05
C PRO A 84 -10.01 -0.71 0.97
N THR A 85 -10.95 -1.45 1.57
CA THR A 85 -11.96 -0.89 2.46
C THR A 85 -11.33 -0.45 3.78
N ALA A 86 -11.61 0.79 4.21
CA ALA A 86 -11.29 1.24 5.56
C ALA A 86 -12.14 0.48 6.61
N ARG A 87 -11.52 0.09 7.72
CA ARG A 87 -12.19 -0.63 8.82
C ARG A 87 -12.10 0.19 10.12
N PRO A 88 -13.11 0.16 10.99
CA PRO A 88 -13.01 0.75 12.32
C PRO A 88 -11.95 0.04 13.19
N PRO A 89 -11.25 0.77 14.08
CA PRO A 89 -11.28 2.23 14.22
C PRO A 89 -10.43 2.91 13.12
N VAL A 90 -10.90 4.06 12.60
CA VAL A 90 -10.22 4.79 11.50
C VAL A 90 -8.83 5.27 11.91
N LEU A 91 -8.66 5.58 13.19
CA LEU A 91 -7.38 5.88 13.84
C LEU A 91 -7.18 4.92 15.01
N PRO A 92 -5.93 4.60 15.37
CA PRO A 92 -5.66 3.82 16.57
C PRO A 92 -6.30 4.50 17.80
N MET A 93 -7.04 3.73 18.59
CA MET A 93 -7.59 4.16 19.88
C MET A 93 -7.00 3.30 20.98
N ARG A 94 -6.84 3.87 22.18
CA ARG A 94 -6.37 3.09 23.32
C ARG A 94 -7.51 2.20 23.79
N VAL A 95 -7.16 1.02 24.29
CA VAL A 95 -8.15 0.10 24.88
C VAL A 95 -8.78 0.74 26.11
N ASP A 96 -8.01 1.49 26.90
CA ASP A 96 -8.50 2.25 28.07
C ASP A 96 -9.65 3.18 27.70
N ASP A 97 -9.53 3.92 26.59
CA ASP A 97 -10.56 4.87 26.13
C ASP A 97 -11.89 4.15 25.84
N ILE A 98 -11.83 2.91 25.32
CA ILE A 98 -13.01 2.07 25.06
C ILE A 98 -13.63 1.58 26.36
N ILE A 99 -12.80 1.21 27.35
CA ILE A 99 -13.25 0.72 28.66
C ILE A 99 -13.93 1.85 29.44
N GLU A 100 -13.33 3.04 29.50
CA GLU A 100 -13.91 4.17 30.23
C GLU A 100 -15.21 4.65 29.58
N ALA A 101 -15.27 4.74 28.24
CA ALA A 101 -16.51 5.07 27.54
C ALA A 101 -17.64 4.08 27.84
N ARG A 102 -17.35 2.80 28.11
CA ARG A 102 -18.39 1.83 28.51
C ARG A 102 -18.94 2.12 29.90
N LYS A 103 -18.09 2.44 30.87
CA LYS A 103 -18.50 2.75 32.26
C LYS A 103 -19.39 3.99 32.34
N GLU A 104 -19.15 4.99 31.49
CA GLU A 104 -19.98 6.21 31.43
C GLU A 104 -21.40 5.95 30.90
N ASN A 105 -21.64 4.82 30.22
CA ASN A 105 -22.93 4.45 29.62
C ASN A 105 -23.71 3.40 30.44
N GLU A 106 -23.18 2.94 31.58
CA GLU A 106 -23.84 2.05 32.55
C GLU A 106 -24.48 2.85 33.69
#